data_AF-A0A945BZH0-F1
#
_entry.id   AF-A0A945BZH0-F1
#
_cell.length_a   1.000
_cell.length_b   1.000
_cell.length_c   1.000
_cell.angle_alpha   90.00
_cell.angle_beta   90.00
_cell.angle_gamma   90.00
#
_symmetry.space_group_name_H-M   'P 1'
#
loop_
_entity.id
_entity.type
_entity.pdbx_description
1 polymer ?
#
loop_
_entity_poly.entity_id
_entity_poly.type
_entity_poly.pdbx_seq_one_letter_code
_entity_poly.pdbx_strand_id
1 'polypeptide(L)' 'MEAKAVKTTFYVHLVVYVLVNILLIVVNLITTPENLWFYWPILGWGIGIIGHYILLTFFSEQKSKK' A
#
# COMPACT_ATOMS: atom_id res chain seq x y z
N MET A 1 -10.58 22.09 1.19
CA MET A 1 -10.47 21.14 2.33
C MET A 1 -10.35 19.68 1.88
N GLU A 2 -10.89 19.28 0.71
CA GLU A 2 -10.87 17.89 0.23
C GLU A 2 -9.47 17.33 -0.13
N ALA A 3 -8.57 18.13 -0.70
CA ALA A 3 -7.24 17.67 -1.12
C ALA A 3 -6.31 17.24 0.04
N LYS A 4 -6.57 17.70 1.27
CA LYS A 4 -5.76 17.36 2.45
C LYS A 4 -6.11 15.96 3.00
N ALA A 5 -7.39 15.60 2.98
CA ALA A 5 -7.89 14.32 3.49
C ALA A 5 -7.45 13.13 2.60
N VAL A 6 -7.47 13.29 1.27
CA VAL A 6 -7.03 12.26 0.32
C VAL A 6 -5.55 11.91 0.51
N LYS A 7 -4.69 12.92 0.71
CA LYS A 7 -3.27 12.69 1.01
C LYS A 7 -3.09 11.91 2.31
N THR A 8 -3.80 12.29 3.38
CA THR A 8 -3.70 11.60 4.68
C THR A 8 -4.10 10.13 4.57
N THR A 9 -5.21 9.80 3.91
CA THR A 9 -5.65 8.41 3.74
C THR A 9 -4.62 7.59 2.97
N PHE A 10 -4.05 8.12 1.88
CA PHE A 10 -3.01 7.42 1.13
C PHE A 10 -1.74 7.18 1.96
N TYR A 11 -1.27 8.18 2.70
CA TYR A 11 -0.09 8.05 3.56
C TYR A 11 -0.29 7.00 4.64
N VAL A 12 -1.47 6.93 5.27
CA VAL A 12 -1.77 5.90 6.27
C VAL A 12 -1.68 4.50 5.65
N HIS A 13 -2.27 4.28 4.47
CA HIS A 13 -2.21 2.98 3.80
C HIS A 13 -0.77 2.61 3.41
N LEU A 14 0.01 3.58 2.93
CA LEU A 14 1.42 3.37 2.59
C LEU A 14 2.27 3.00 3.83
N VAL A 15 2.07 3.71 4.95
CA VAL A 15 2.78 3.43 6.21
C VAL A 15 2.41 2.06 6.76
N VAL A 16 1.11 1.73 6.80
CA VAL A 16 0.65 0.41 7.25
C VAL A 16 1.24 -0.69 6.37
N TYR A 17 1.26 -0.49 5.05
CA TYR A 17 1.86 -1.45 4.12
C TYR A 17 3.35 -1.68 4.40
N VAL A 18 4.14 -0.62 4.57
CA VAL A 18 5.57 -0.76 4.85
C VAL A 18 5.79 -1.48 6.18
N LEU A 19 5.08 -1.09 7.23
CA LEU A 19 5.24 -1.69 8.56
C LEU A 19 4.86 -3.18 8.59
N VAL A 20 3.72 -3.54 7.98
CA VAL A 20 3.27 -4.93 7.92
C VAL A 20 4.24 -5.77 7.10
N ASN A 21 4.72 -5.29 5.95
CA ASN A 21 5.66 -6.07 5.14
C ASN A 21 7.03 -6.26 5.82
N ILE A 22 7.53 -5.25 6.55
CA ILE A 22 8.73 -5.42 7.38
C ILE A 22 8.52 -6.51 8.43
N LEU A 23 7.37 -6.48 9.13
CA LEU A 23 7.04 -7.52 10.10
C LEU A 23 6.98 -8.91 9.45
N LEU A 24 6.33 -9.05 8.29
CA LEU A 24 6.23 -10.33 7.59
C LEU A 24 7.58 -10.85 7.11
N ILE A 25 8.48 -9.97 6.63
CA ILE A 25 9.86 -10.32 6.29
C ILE A 25 10.57 -10.88 7.53
N VAL A 26 10.51 -10.17 8.66
CA VAL A 26 11.14 -10.60 9.91
C VAL A 26 10.58 -11.94 10.38
N VAL A 27 9.26 -12.10 10.38
CA VAL A 27 8.60 -13.37 10.76
C VAL A 27 9.08 -14.49 9.85
N ASN A 28 9.07 -14.30 8.53
CA ASN A 28 9.47 -15.34 7.60
C ASN A 28 10.92 -15.78 7.80
N LEU A 29 11.84 -14.83 7.99
CA LEU A 29 13.26 -15.13 8.21
C LEU A 29 13.50 -15.86 9.54
N ILE A 30 12.64 -15.66 10.54
CA ILE A 30 12.74 -16.34 11.84
C ILE A 30 12.07 -17.72 11.80
N THR A 31 10.93 -17.87 11.13
CA THR A 31 10.13 -19.11 11.20
C THR A 31 10.48 -20.13 10.13
N THR A 32 10.71 -19.69 8.90
CA THR A 32 10.96 -20.56 7.74
C THR A 32 11.91 -19.88 6.75
N PRO A 33 13.19 -19.67 7.10
CA PRO A 33 14.15 -18.95 6.25
C PRO A 33 14.41 -19.65 4.90
N GLU A 34 14.23 -20.96 4.83
CA GLU A 34 14.33 -21.76 3.60
C GLU A 34 13.17 -21.55 2.61
N ASN A 35 12.05 -20.99 3.07
CA ASN A 35 10.88 -20.72 2.23
C ASN A 35 10.44 -19.26 2.38
N LEU A 36 10.83 -18.43 1.42
CA LEU A 36 10.60 -16.98 1.43
C LEU A 36 9.16 -16.63 0.97
N TRP A 37 8.15 -16.96 1.77
CA TRP A 37 6.77 -16.65 1.48
C TRP A 37 6.43 -15.14 1.56
N PHE A 38 7.26 -14.31 2.18
CA PHE A 38 7.00 -12.86 2.32
C PHE A 38 6.88 -12.13 0.97
N TYR A 39 7.41 -12.70 -0.13
CA TYR A 39 7.28 -12.12 -1.47
C TYR A 39 5.82 -12.02 -1.94
N TRP A 40 4.98 -13.00 -1.59
CA TRP A 40 3.59 -13.04 -2.03
C TRP A 40 2.73 -11.91 -1.45
N PRO A 41 2.77 -11.62 -0.14
CA PRO A 41 2.15 -10.42 0.44
C PRO A 41 2.63 -9.12 -0.21
N ILE A 42 3.96 -8.95 -0.40
CA ILE A 42 4.52 -7.73 -1.00
C ILE A 42 3.96 -7.51 -2.41
N LEU A 43 4.01 -8.55 -3.26
CA LEU A 43 3.54 -8.44 -4.64
C LEU A 43 2.02 -8.27 -4.72
N GLY A 44 1.25 -9.07 -3.97
CA GLY A 44 -0.21 -9.03 -3.99
C GLY A 44 -0.77 -7.70 -3.47
N TRP A 45 -0.27 -7.23 -2.32
CA TRP A 45 -0.73 -5.99 -1.72
C TRP A 45 -0.15 -4.75 -2.42
N GLY A 46 1.08 -4.84 -2.94
CA GLY A 46 1.71 -3.75 -3.68
C GLY A 46 0.91 -3.33 -4.91
N ILE A 47 0.33 -4.29 -5.64
CA ILE A 47 -0.55 -4.02 -6.78
C ILE A 47 -1.82 -3.27 -6.34
N GLY A 48 -2.40 -3.65 -5.20
CA GLY A 48 -3.59 -3.00 -4.65
C GLY A 48 -3.38 -1.52 -4.31
N ILE A 49 -2.20 -1.17 -3.76
CA ILE A 49 -1.85 0.22 -3.43
C ILE A 49 -1.64 1.06 -4.68
N ILE A 50 -0.97 0.52 -5.70
CA ILE A 50 -0.79 1.20 -6.99
C ILE A 50 -2.15 1.46 -7.63
N GLY A 51 -3.04 0.45 -7.63
CA GLY A 51 -4.41 0.60 -8.11
C GLY A 51 -5.18 1.69 -7.35
N HIS A 52 -5.05 1.74 -6.02
CA HIS A 52 -5.72 2.75 -5.19
C HIS A 52 -5.18 4.16 -5.45
N TYR A 53 -3.87 4.31 -5.65
CA TYR A 53 -3.25 5.60 -6.00
C TYR A 53 -3.75 6.12 -7.34
N ILE A 54 -3.74 5.27 -8.38
CA ILE A 54 -4.22 5.62 -9.72
C ILE A 54 -5.70 5.97 -9.67
N LEU A 55 -6.50 5.19 -8.95
CA LEU A 55 -7.93 5.45 -8.79
C LEU A 55 -8.17 6.79 -8.09
N LEU A 56 -7.54 7.04 -6.94
CA LEU A 56 -7.71 8.29 -6.19
C LEU A 56 -7.24 9.51 -6.99
N THR A 57 -6.10 9.42 -7.67
CA THR A 57 -5.59 10.54 -8.49
C THR A 57 -6.48 10.79 -9.71
N PHE A 58 -6.85 9.75 -10.45
CA PHE A 58 -7.74 9.85 -11.61
C PHE A 58 -9.13 10.40 -11.25
N PHE A 59 -9.74 9.91 -10.17
CA PHE A 59 -11.01 10.43 -9.68
C PHE A 59 -10.90 11.86 -9.14
N SER A 60 -9.75 12.24 -8.56
CA SER A 60 -9.52 13.61 -8.10
C SER A 60 -9.45 14.61 -9.26
N GLU A 61 -8.88 14.23 -10.41
CA GLU A 61 -8.82 15.07 -11.61
C GLU A 61 -10.19 15.30 -12.25
N GLN A 62 -11.06 14.28 -12.25
CA GLN A 62 -12.42 14.38 -12.79
C GLN A 62 -13.30 15.38 -12.01
N LYS A 63 -13.14 15.45 -10.68
CA LYS A 63 -13.91 16.36 -9.83
C LYS A 63 -13.51 17.84 -9.99
N SER A 64 -12.33 18.12 -10.56
CA SER A 64 -11.83 19.49 -10.77
C SER A 64 -12.30 20.14 -12.08
N LYS A 65 -12.88 19.39 -13.01
CA LYS A 65 -13.33 19.89 -14.33
C LYS A 65 -14.85 20.11 -14.43
N LYS A 66 -15.59 19.97 -13.34
CA LYS A 66 -17.04 20.16 -13.26
C LYS A 66 -17.36 21.28 -12.29
#